data_AF-A0A525NKX6-F1
#
_entry.id   AF-A0A525NKX6-F1
#
_cell.length_a   1.000
_cell.length_b   1.000
_cell.length_c   1.000
_cell.angle_alpha   90.00
_cell.angle_beta   90.00
_cell.angle_gamma   90.00
#
_symmetry.space_group_name_H-M   'P 1'
#
loop_
_entity.id
_entity.type
_entity.pdbx_description
1 polymer ?
#
loop_
_entity_poly.entity_id
_entity_poly.type
_entity_poly.pdbx_seq_one_letter_code
_entity_poly.pdbx_strand_id
1 'polypeptide(L)'
;FVTTDSAASTKFLLRAWVWPQSDDVWVFLALGLNVAAIGYCLSQAYRIADVATVAPFEYVGLPMAVFWGVVIFGDIPMWEIWLGIGLILSSGLFVFLRERQKAKQRITSPMGRRA
;
A
#
# COMPACT_ATOMS: atom_id res chain seq x y z
N PHE A 1 -30.42 -12.80 -21.47
CA PHE A 1 -29.38 -13.85 -21.56
C PHE A 1 -29.12 -14.58 -20.24
N VAL A 2 -29.90 -14.31 -19.18
CA VAL A 2 -29.87 -15.02 -17.89
C VAL A 2 -31.32 -15.07 -17.39
N THR A 3 -31.80 -16.23 -16.97
CA THR A 3 -33.15 -16.42 -16.41
C THR A 3 -33.09 -16.57 -14.89
N THR A 4 -34.23 -16.45 -14.20
CA THR A 4 -34.32 -16.56 -12.73
C THR A 4 -33.76 -17.89 -12.21
N ASP A 5 -33.81 -18.96 -13.01
CA ASP A 5 -33.28 -20.30 -12.68
C ASP A 5 -31.80 -20.52 -13.01
N SER A 6 -31.10 -19.53 -13.57
CA SER A 6 -29.67 -19.67 -13.88
C SER A 6 -28.82 -19.75 -12.61
N ALA A 7 -27.77 -20.58 -12.63
CA ALA A 7 -26.81 -20.70 -11.54
C ALA A 7 -26.18 -19.33 -11.17
N ALA A 8 -25.86 -19.11 -9.89
CA ALA A 8 -25.36 -17.83 -9.39
C ALA A 8 -24.08 -17.35 -10.11
N SER A 9 -23.19 -18.28 -10.45
CA SER A 9 -21.98 -18.00 -11.25
C SER A 9 -22.30 -17.49 -12.65
N THR A 10 -23.30 -18.07 -13.34
CA THR A 10 -23.77 -17.61 -14.64
C THR A 10 -24.39 -16.22 -14.58
N LYS A 11 -25.13 -15.92 -13.49
CA LYS A 11 -25.68 -14.58 -13.24
C LYS A 11 -24.57 -13.54 -13.03
N PHE A 12 -23.51 -13.88 -12.30
CA PHE A 12 -22.37 -12.99 -12.07
C PHE A 12 -21.57 -12.75 -13.36
N LEU A 13 -21.23 -13.82 -14.09
CA LEU A 13 -20.39 -13.74 -15.30
C LEU A 13 -21.07 -13.04 -16.48
N LEU A 14 -22.38 -13.27 -16.67
CA LEU A 14 -23.15 -12.69 -17.77
C LEU A 14 -23.97 -11.45 -17.33
N ARG A 15 -23.66 -10.88 -16.16
CA ARG A 15 -24.28 -9.64 -15.69
C ARG A 15 -23.93 -8.51 -16.65
N ALA A 16 -24.96 -7.83 -17.16
CA ALA A 16 -24.77 -6.63 -17.96
C ALA A 16 -24.06 -5.54 -17.14
N TRP A 17 -23.20 -4.76 -17.80
CA TRP A 17 -22.60 -3.58 -17.19
C TRP A 17 -23.69 -2.61 -16.76
N VAL A 18 -23.68 -2.24 -15.48
CA VAL A 18 -24.63 -1.27 -14.91
C VAL A 18 -23.85 0.01 -14.66
N TRP A 19 -24.38 1.13 -15.15
CA TRP A 19 -23.80 2.44 -14.83
C TRP A 19 -23.91 2.69 -13.32
N PRO A 20 -22.87 3.25 -12.68
CA PRO A 20 -22.90 3.55 -11.27
C PRO A 20 -24.09 4.46 -10.92
N GLN A 21 -24.71 4.23 -9.76
CA GLN A 21 -25.79 5.09 -9.30
C GLN A 21 -25.24 6.50 -9.01
N SER A 22 -26.04 7.54 -9.24
CA SER A 22 -25.60 8.93 -9.10
C SER A 22 -25.12 9.29 -7.69
N ASP A 23 -25.57 8.56 -6.68
CA ASP A 23 -25.16 8.76 -5.28
C ASP A 23 -23.72 8.26 -4.99
N ASP A 24 -23.20 7.32 -5.79
CA ASP A 24 -21.85 6.76 -5.60
C ASP A 24 -20.75 7.68 -6.14
N VAL A 25 -21.10 8.73 -6.90
CA VAL A 25 -20.16 9.64 -7.55
C VAL A 25 -19.17 10.25 -6.55
N TRP A 26 -19.63 10.57 -5.34
CA TRP A 26 -18.78 11.10 -4.28
C TRP A 26 -17.74 10.10 -3.79
N VAL A 27 -18.11 8.81 -3.71
CA VAL A 27 -17.20 7.73 -3.34
C VAL A 27 -16.12 7.57 -4.41
N PHE A 28 -16.50 7.60 -5.69
CA PHE A 28 -15.55 7.54 -6.80
C PHE A 28 -14.59 8.74 -6.82
N LEU A 29 -15.10 9.95 -6.58
CA LEU A 29 -14.26 11.15 -6.49
C LEU A 29 -13.29 11.07 -5.31
N ALA A 30 -13.76 10.63 -4.14
CA ALA A 30 -12.92 10.46 -2.96
C ALA A 30 -11.82 9.42 -3.19
N LEU A 31 -12.15 8.26 -3.77
CA LEU A 31 -11.18 7.21 -4.12
C LEU A 31 -10.17 7.72 -5.16
N GLY A 32 -10.66 8.37 -6.21
CA GLY A 32 -9.80 8.92 -7.27
C GLY A 32 -8.80 9.94 -6.73
N LEU A 33 -9.28 10.88 -5.88
CA LEU A 33 -8.41 11.87 -5.25
C LEU A 33 -7.40 11.22 -4.30
N ASN A 34 -7.83 10.22 -3.54
CA ASN A 34 -6.96 9.50 -2.61
C ASN A 34 -5.83 8.76 -3.35
N VAL A 35 -6.17 8.02 -4.41
CA VAL A 35 -5.18 7.32 -5.24
C VAL A 35 -4.25 8.31 -5.96
N ALA A 36 -4.77 9.43 -6.46
CA ALA A 36 -3.94 10.47 -7.07
C ALA A 36 -2.94 11.06 -6.07
N ALA A 37 -3.37 11.35 -4.84
CA ALA A 37 -2.50 11.86 -3.78
C ALA A 37 -1.42 10.83 -3.40
N ILE A 38 -1.79 9.56 -3.22
CA ILE A 38 -0.85 8.47 -2.95
C ILE A 38 0.17 8.34 -4.09
N GLY A 39 -0.29 8.29 -5.34
CA GLY A 39 0.57 8.16 -6.51
C GLY A 39 1.52 9.34 -6.67
N TYR A 40 1.06 10.55 -6.37
CA TYR A 40 1.91 11.74 -6.35
C TYR A 40 2.99 11.62 -5.26
N CYS A 41 2.60 11.34 -4.02
CA CYS A 41 3.54 11.18 -2.90
C CYS A 41 4.58 10.09 -3.16
N LEU A 42 4.16 8.95 -3.71
CA LEU A 42 5.05 7.84 -4.05
C LEU A 42 6.04 8.26 -5.14
N SER A 43 5.56 8.96 -6.17
CA SER A 43 6.41 9.51 -7.23
C SER A 43 7.43 10.52 -6.68
N GLN A 44 7.03 11.35 -5.70
CA GLN A 44 7.95 12.26 -5.01
C GLN A 44 8.99 11.50 -4.18
N ALA A 45 8.59 10.45 -3.45
CA ALA A 45 9.48 9.63 -2.64
C ALA A 45 10.59 9.01 -3.49
N TYR A 46 10.23 8.42 -4.64
CA TYR A 46 11.20 7.86 -5.59
C TYR A 46 12.15 8.90 -6.20
N ARG A 47 11.74 10.17 -6.26
CA ARG A 47 12.59 11.24 -6.79
C ARG A 47 13.66 11.71 -5.80
N ILE A 48 13.41 11.59 -4.50
CA ILE A 48 14.28 12.16 -3.44
C ILE A 48 15.02 11.10 -2.62
N ALA A 49 14.57 9.85 -2.62
CA ALA A 49 15.15 8.75 -1.85
C ALA A 49 15.62 7.60 -2.75
N ASP A 50 16.59 6.83 -2.25
CA ASP A 50 17.07 5.64 -2.95
C ASP A 50 15.95 4.60 -3.05
N VAL A 51 15.82 3.98 -4.23
CA VAL A 51 14.82 2.92 -4.52
C VAL A 51 14.85 1.79 -3.47
N ALA A 52 16.06 1.41 -3.02
CA ALA A 52 16.25 0.36 -2.03
C ALA A 52 15.68 0.71 -0.63
N THR A 53 15.49 1.99 -0.35
CA THR A 53 14.85 2.46 0.87
C THR A 53 13.33 2.47 0.72
N VAL A 54 12.82 2.91 -0.43
CA VAL A 54 11.38 3.08 -0.67
C VAL A 54 10.65 1.74 -0.79
N ALA A 55 11.24 0.75 -1.47
CA ALA A 55 10.57 -0.55 -1.73
C ALA A 55 10.06 -1.28 -0.47
N PRO A 56 10.82 -1.38 0.64
CA PRO A 56 10.31 -1.91 1.91
C PRO A 56 9.06 -1.21 2.46
N PHE A 57 8.91 0.10 2.25
CA PHE A 57 7.75 0.84 2.73
C PHE A 57 6.49 0.56 1.93
N GLU A 58 6.59 0.25 0.64
CA GLU A 58 5.44 -0.14 -0.17
C GLU A 58 4.77 -1.41 0.36
N TYR A 59 5.57 -2.35 0.86
CA TYR A 59 5.06 -3.59 1.44
C TYR A 59 4.25 -3.37 2.72
N VAL A 60 4.36 -2.22 3.40
CA VAL A 60 3.49 -1.87 4.54
C VAL A 60 2.02 -1.77 4.12
N GLY A 61 1.75 -1.57 2.82
CA GLY A 61 0.41 -1.67 2.25
C GLY A 61 -0.23 -3.04 2.47
N LEU A 62 0.55 -4.13 2.56
CA LEU A 62 0.04 -5.48 2.79
C LEU A 62 -0.55 -5.65 4.20
N PRO A 63 0.17 -5.33 5.31
CA PRO A 63 -0.44 -5.26 6.64
C PRO A 63 -1.68 -4.35 6.70
N MET A 64 -1.66 -3.19 6.02
CA MET A 64 -2.81 -2.29 5.99
C MET A 64 -4.01 -2.89 5.26
N ALA A 65 -3.79 -3.63 4.17
CA ALA A 65 -4.85 -4.34 3.47
C ALA A 65 -5.47 -5.44 4.35
N VAL A 66 -4.64 -6.18 5.10
CA VAL A 66 -5.12 -7.18 6.06
C VAL A 66 -5.91 -6.52 7.19
N PHE A 67 -5.42 -5.40 7.72
CA PHE A 67 -6.12 -4.62 8.75
C PHE A 67 -7.53 -4.21 8.29
N TRP A 68 -7.65 -3.63 7.10
CA TRP A 68 -8.96 -3.26 6.54
C TRP A 68 -9.80 -4.48 6.19
N GLY A 69 -9.18 -5.59 5.77
CA GLY A 69 -9.83 -6.89 5.58
C GLY A 69 -10.56 -7.35 6.84
N VAL A 70 -9.85 -7.37 7.96
CA VAL A 70 -10.41 -7.74 9.28
C VAL A 70 -11.48 -6.73 9.72
N VAL A 71 -11.23 -5.43 9.60
CA VAL A 71 -12.13 -4.38 10.09
C VAL A 71 -13.45 -4.31 9.32
N ILE A 72 -13.40 -4.47 7.99
CA ILE A 72 -14.56 -4.31 7.12
C ILE A 72 -15.30 -5.63 6.95
N PHE A 73 -14.57 -6.73 6.74
CA PHE A 73 -15.15 -8.03 6.39
C PHE A 73 -15.15 -9.03 7.54
N GLY A 74 -14.42 -8.77 8.62
CA GLY A 74 -14.31 -9.70 9.76
C GLY A 74 -13.44 -10.92 9.48
N ASP A 75 -12.74 -10.96 8.34
CA ASP A 75 -11.93 -12.10 7.92
C ASP A 75 -10.61 -12.15 8.71
N ILE A 76 -10.57 -12.95 9.78
CA ILE A 76 -9.39 -13.12 10.61
C ILE A 76 -8.35 -13.97 9.85
N PRO A 77 -7.16 -13.43 9.57
CA PRO A 77 -6.15 -14.14 8.81
C PRO A 77 -5.51 -15.27 9.63
N MET A 78 -5.07 -16.32 8.92
CA MET A 78 -4.33 -17.44 9.50
C MET A 78 -2.94 -17.00 10.02
N TRP A 79 -2.32 -17.83 10.85
CA TRP A 79 -1.09 -17.51 11.57
C TRP A 79 0.09 -17.18 10.63
N GLU A 80 0.14 -17.78 9.43
CA GLU A 80 1.18 -17.55 8.42
C GLU A 80 1.19 -16.10 7.94
N ILE A 81 0.02 -15.47 7.84
CA ILE A 81 -0.13 -14.07 7.41
C ILE A 81 0.45 -13.14 8.48
N TRP A 82 0.20 -13.44 9.76
CA TRP A 82 0.76 -12.69 10.88
C TRP A 82 2.29 -12.75 10.90
N LEU A 83 2.89 -13.91 10.59
CA LEU A 83 4.33 -14.03 10.41
C LEU A 83 4.85 -13.14 9.27
N GLY A 84 4.18 -13.17 8.11
CA GLY A 84 4.52 -12.33 6.97
C GLY A 84 4.48 -10.83 7.32
N ILE A 85 3.42 -10.40 8.01
CA ILE A 85 3.28 -9.03 8.51
C ILE A 85 4.45 -8.66 9.44
N GLY A 86 4.80 -9.52 10.38
CA GLY A 86 5.94 -9.32 11.29
C GLY A 86 7.27 -9.15 10.53
N LEU A 87 7.49 -9.95 9.48
CA LEU A 87 8.69 -9.87 8.64
C LEU A 87 8.76 -8.56 7.86
N ILE A 88 7.64 -8.12 7.26
CA ILE A 88 7.54 -6.85 6.53
C ILE A 88 7.84 -5.67 7.48
N LEU A 89 7.20 -5.64 8.65
CA LEU A 89 7.40 -4.57 9.64
C LEU A 89 8.85 -4.53 10.14
N SER A 90 9.44 -5.70 10.40
CA SER A 90 10.85 -5.80 10.84
C SER A 90 11.82 -5.31 9.78
N SER A 91 11.57 -5.64 8.51
CA SER A 91 12.38 -5.16 7.37
C SER A 91 12.32 -3.64 7.23
N GLY A 92 11.12 -3.05 7.29
CA GLY A 92 10.95 -1.59 7.24
C GLY A 92 11.68 -0.88 8.39
N LEU A 93 11.57 -1.41 9.61
CA LEU A 93 12.28 -0.88 10.77
C LEU A 93 13.81 -0.98 10.62
N PHE A 94 14.31 -2.11 10.11
CA PHE A 94 15.74 -2.30 9.85
C PHE A 94 16.29 -1.28 8.85
N VAL A 95 15.56 -1.03 7.76
CA VAL A 95 15.93 -0.05 6.73
C VAL A 95 16.00 1.36 7.32
N PHE A 96 14.98 1.75 8.10
CA PHE A 96 14.95 3.05 8.78
C PHE A 96 16.14 3.25 9.74
N LEU A 97 16.47 2.22 10.53
CA LEU A 97 17.61 2.27 11.45
C LEU A 97 18.94 2.37 10.70
N ARG A 98 19.10 1.62 9.60
CA ARG A 98 20.29 1.65 8.75
C ARG A 98 20.51 3.02 8.12
N GLU A 99 19.46 3.68 7.65
CA GLU A 99 19.57 5.04 7.10
C GLU A 99 19.99 6.07 8.16
N ARG A 100 19.42 5.98 9.37
CA ARG A 100 19.81 6.85 10.49
C ARG A 100 21.28 6.70 10.85
N GLN A 101 21.84 5.49 10.79
CA GLN A 101 23.26 5.25 11.03
C GLN A 101 24.13 5.88 9.94
N LYS A 102 23.77 5.73 8.65
CA LYS A 102 24.49 6.39 7.54
C LYS A 102 24.44 7.92 7.63
N ALA A 103 23.30 8.49 8.04
CA ALA A 103 23.16 9.93 8.22
C ALA A 103 24.09 10.48 9.32
N LYS A 104 24.26 9.75 10.44
CA LYS A 104 25.20 10.13 11.50
C LYS A 104 26.66 10.10 11.04
N GLN A 105 27.06 9.15 10.20
CA GLN A 105 28.44 9.05 9.71
C GLN A 105 28.85 10.20 8.78
N ARG A 106 27.91 10.79 8.02
CA ARG A 106 28.20 11.94 7.15
C ARG A 106 28.52 13.23 7.92
N ILE A 107 28.01 13.39 9.13
CA ILE A 107 28.19 14.62 9.94
C ILE A 107 29.59 14.66 10.59
N THR A 108 30.20 13.50 10.85
CA THR A 108 31.48 13.40 11.57
C THR A 108 32.71 13.48 10.66
N SER A 109 32.57 13.66 9.35
CA SER A 109 33.73 13.85 8.47
C SER A 109 34.31 15.26 8.69
N PRO A 110 35.51 15.41 9.29
CA PRO A 110 36.06 16.73 9.56
C PRO A 110 36.34 17.41 8.22
N MET A 111 35.88 18.65 8.08
CA MET A 111 36.17 19.52 6.94
C MET A 111 37.69 19.67 6.84
N GLY A 112 38.29 18.89 5.94
CA GLY A 112 39.69 18.99 5.58
C GLY A 112 39.96 20.36 4.99
N ARG A 113 40.52 21.23 5.83
CA ARG A 113 41.07 22.54 5.51
C ARG A 113 42.12 22.37 4.39
N ARG A 114 41.74 22.66 3.14
CA ARG A 114 42.69 22.89 2.05
C ARG A 114 42.84 24.40 1.92
N ALA A 115 43.92 24.91 2.51
CA ALA A 115 44.56 26.17 2.16
C ALA A 115 45.76 25.85 1.25
#